data_AF-A0A968WTJ1-F1
#
_entry.id   AF-A0A968WTJ1-F1
#
_cell.length_a   1.000
_cell.length_b   1.000
_cell.length_c   1.000
_cell.angle_alpha   90.00
_cell.angle_beta   90.00
_cell.angle_gamma   90.00
#
_symmetry.space_group_name_H-M   'P 1'
#
loop_
_entity.id
_entity.type
_entity.pdbx_description
1 polymer ?
#
loop_
_entity_poly.entity_id
_entity_poly.type
_entity_poly.pdbx_seq_one_letter_code
_entity_poly.pdbx_strand_id
1 'polypeptide(L)'
;MDWDLAMNRNRDALLRIVATLFAMLGLSEGAVIDRIPRVLHTAVLRILRPAEAAVRRLIVAAARGMVVKPAVPRSGPKEGFAGKGKGGGKRPAFRLEDIRPPLLPPEPRPKHTLKSFSPADLTPAALRALHRKSRDLIAKSKPAPIKDGKVDAASLAHRLQAIKGALDDLSGQARRFLRWKARRERLSKERLIYTNPIRPGPPPYVHKKPWHEVEEVLRDCHWLAWEARKLDSS
;
A
#
# COMPACT_ATOMS: atom_id res chain seq x y z
N MET A 1 15.53 -19.68 19.85
CA MET A 1 15.84 -18.95 18.61
C MET A 1 16.19 -17.52 18.99
N ASP A 2 17.29 -16.99 18.46
CA ASP A 2 17.63 -15.58 18.59
C ASP A 2 16.77 -14.75 17.62
N TRP A 3 15.77 -14.07 18.18
CA TRP A 3 14.80 -13.28 17.41
C TRP A 3 15.41 -12.00 16.85
N ASP A 4 16.27 -11.35 17.62
CA ASP A 4 16.89 -10.09 17.23
C ASP A 4 17.85 -10.32 16.08
N LEU A 5 18.67 -11.38 16.14
CA LEU A 5 19.54 -11.79 15.05
C LEU A 5 18.73 -12.11 13.77
N ALA A 6 17.64 -12.89 13.90
CA ALA A 6 16.80 -13.25 12.77
C ALA A 6 16.11 -12.01 12.14
N MET A 7 15.65 -11.07 12.96
CA MET A 7 15.06 -9.83 12.48
C MET A 7 16.07 -8.93 11.79
N ASN A 8 17.27 -8.75 12.38
CA ASN A 8 18.33 -7.92 11.82
C ASN A 8 18.84 -8.47 10.49
N ARG A 9 19.08 -9.79 10.40
CA ARG A 9 19.46 -10.45 9.13
C ARG A 9 18.45 -10.18 8.01
N ASN A 10 17.16 -10.33 8.31
CA ASN A 10 16.09 -10.08 7.33
C ASN A 10 15.96 -8.59 6.97
N ARG A 11 16.12 -7.70 7.96
CA ARG A 11 16.13 -6.25 7.75
C ARG A 11 17.26 -5.83 6.80
N ASP A 12 18.46 -6.34 7.02
CA ASP A 12 19.64 -6.00 6.22
C ASP A 12 19.52 -6.55 4.79
N ALA A 13 19.00 -7.77 4.63
CA ALA A 13 18.70 -8.32 3.30
C ALA A 13 17.69 -7.45 2.54
N LEU A 14 16.61 -7.00 3.20
CA LEU A 14 15.62 -6.10 2.59
C LEU A 14 16.22 -4.73 2.23
N LEU A 15 17.11 -4.18 3.05
CA LEU A 15 17.80 -2.93 2.74
C LEU A 15 18.69 -3.06 1.50
N ARG A 16 19.41 -4.18 1.35
CA ARG A 16 20.20 -4.47 0.14
C ARG A 16 19.31 -4.55 -1.11
N ILE A 17 18.20 -5.28 -1.04
CA ILE A 17 17.23 -5.37 -2.15
C ILE A 17 16.67 -3.98 -2.49
N VAL A 18 16.33 -3.17 -1.49
CA VAL A 18 15.80 -1.82 -1.74
C VAL A 18 16.85 -0.93 -2.38
N ALA A 19 18.12 -1.02 -1.95
CA ALA A 19 19.23 -0.29 -2.54
C ALA A 19 19.45 -0.68 -4.02
N THR A 20 19.39 -1.97 -4.36
CA THR A 20 19.50 -2.41 -5.76
C THR A 20 18.34 -1.89 -6.60
N LEU A 21 17.10 -1.87 -6.07
CA LEU A 21 15.96 -1.30 -6.77
C LEU A 21 16.08 0.22 -6.99
N PHE A 22 16.63 0.97 -6.03
CA PHE A 22 16.95 2.39 -6.24
C PHE A 22 17.99 2.58 -7.34
N ALA A 23 19.06 1.78 -7.34
CA ALA A 23 20.09 1.82 -8.39
C ALA A 23 19.52 1.48 -9.78
N MET A 24 18.66 0.45 -9.89
CA MET A 24 18.00 0.09 -11.16
C MET A 24 17.12 1.21 -11.74
N LEU A 25 16.61 2.09 -10.89
CA LEU A 25 15.77 3.22 -11.31
C LEU A 25 16.58 4.48 -11.61
N GLY A 26 17.90 4.44 -11.47
CA GLY A 26 18.76 5.62 -11.57
C GLY A 26 18.48 6.64 -10.48
N LEU A 27 17.88 6.23 -9.36
CA LEU A 27 17.59 7.06 -8.20
C LEU A 27 18.81 7.09 -7.27
N SER A 28 19.99 7.47 -7.79
CA SER A 28 21.09 7.93 -6.94
C SER A 28 20.87 9.41 -6.63
N GLU A 29 21.23 9.79 -5.40
CA GLU A 29 20.94 11.07 -4.73
C GLU A 29 20.77 12.27 -5.70
N GLY A 30 19.50 12.67 -5.94
CA GLY A 30 19.14 13.95 -6.56
C GLY A 30 18.42 13.89 -7.91
N ALA A 31 18.49 12.80 -8.68
CA ALA A 31 17.84 12.71 -9.98
C ALA A 31 16.67 11.69 -9.95
N VAL A 32 15.43 12.19 -9.92
CA VAL A 32 14.26 11.34 -10.16
C VAL A 32 14.01 11.26 -11.66
N ILE A 33 14.23 10.09 -12.25
CA ILE A 33 13.77 9.86 -13.63
C ILE A 33 12.24 9.83 -13.60
N ASP A 34 11.59 10.89 -14.09
CA ASP A 34 10.14 11.02 -14.05
C ASP A 34 9.43 9.91 -14.85
N ARG A 35 10.06 9.38 -15.90
CA ARG A 35 9.46 8.39 -16.81
C ARG A 35 10.42 7.25 -17.16
N ILE A 36 10.02 6.02 -16.83
CA ILE A 36 10.79 4.81 -17.09
C ILE A 36 10.09 3.89 -18.10
N PRO A 37 10.81 3.03 -18.85
CA PRO A 37 10.19 2.03 -19.72
C PRO A 37 9.27 1.08 -18.95
N ARG A 38 8.12 0.73 -19.55
CA ARG A 38 7.13 -0.17 -18.91
C ARG A 38 7.71 -1.54 -18.52
N VAL A 39 8.67 -2.04 -19.29
CA VAL A 39 9.34 -3.33 -19.03
C VAL A 39 10.11 -3.25 -17.71
N LEU A 40 10.93 -2.20 -17.54
CA LEU A 40 11.67 -1.95 -16.30
C LEU A 40 10.73 -1.73 -15.12
N HIS A 41 9.70 -0.90 -15.30
CA HIS A 41 8.68 -0.67 -14.26
C HIS A 41 8.04 -1.99 -13.80
N THR A 42 7.72 -2.88 -14.73
CA THR A 42 7.11 -4.18 -14.41
C THR A 42 8.10 -5.11 -13.71
N ALA A 43 9.36 -5.14 -14.15
CA ALA A 43 10.43 -5.93 -13.51
C ALA A 43 10.65 -5.48 -12.05
N VAL A 44 10.79 -4.18 -11.82
CA VAL A 44 10.94 -3.62 -10.46
C VAL A 44 9.71 -3.94 -9.60
N LEU A 45 8.49 -3.83 -10.15
CA LEU A 45 7.29 -4.19 -9.41
C LEU A 45 7.24 -5.67 -8.99
N ARG A 46 7.82 -6.58 -9.77
CA ARG A 46 7.87 -8.01 -9.43
C ARG A 46 8.72 -8.28 -8.19
N ILE A 47 9.77 -7.49 -7.96
CA ILE A 47 10.62 -7.58 -6.75
C ILE A 47 10.02 -6.74 -5.60
N LEU A 48 9.47 -5.56 -5.92
CA LEU A 48 8.94 -4.63 -4.93
C LEU A 48 7.75 -5.20 -4.15
N ARG A 49 6.84 -5.91 -4.83
CA ARG A 49 5.64 -6.51 -4.20
C ARG A 49 5.98 -7.54 -3.11
N PRO A 50 6.84 -8.55 -3.36
CA PRO A 50 7.28 -9.46 -2.31
C PRO A 50 8.10 -8.75 -1.22
N ALA A 51 8.94 -7.77 -1.57
CA ALA A 51 9.67 -6.97 -0.57
C ALA A 51 8.71 -6.23 0.38
N GLU A 52 7.68 -5.57 -0.14
CA GLU A 52 6.64 -4.93 0.69
C GLU A 52 5.91 -5.95 1.57
N ALA A 53 5.60 -7.13 1.02
CA ALA A 53 4.96 -8.18 1.80
C ALA A 53 5.86 -8.66 2.95
N ALA A 54 7.17 -8.74 2.73
CA ALA A 54 8.16 -9.16 3.72
C ALA A 54 8.28 -8.11 4.84
N VAL A 55 8.38 -6.83 4.48
CA VAL A 55 8.44 -5.70 5.44
C VAL A 55 7.20 -5.68 6.34
N ARG A 56 5.99 -5.91 5.80
CA ARG A 56 4.77 -6.00 6.62
C ARG A 56 4.88 -7.10 7.66
N ARG A 57 5.39 -8.27 7.27
CA ARG A 57 5.57 -9.43 8.16
C ARG A 57 6.64 -9.15 9.20
N LEU A 58 7.75 -8.54 8.82
CA LEU A 58 8.80 -8.12 9.74
C LEU A 58 8.30 -7.12 10.78
N ILE A 59 7.44 -6.16 10.40
CA ILE A 59 6.78 -5.23 11.34
C ILE A 59 5.90 -5.99 12.35
N VAL A 60 5.19 -7.03 11.91
CA VAL A 60 4.38 -7.86 12.82
C VAL A 60 5.26 -8.65 13.78
N ALA A 61 6.34 -9.25 13.30
CA ALA A 61 7.32 -9.92 14.15
C ALA A 61 7.94 -8.95 15.16
N ALA A 62 8.29 -7.74 14.73
CA ALA A 62 8.82 -6.69 15.59
C ALA A 62 7.82 -6.22 16.65
N ALA A 63 6.51 -6.29 16.39
CA ALA A 63 5.49 -5.90 17.35
C ALA A 63 5.31 -6.90 18.50
N ARG A 64 5.95 -8.07 18.43
CA ARG A 64 5.90 -9.10 19.47
C ARG A 64 6.35 -8.56 20.83
N GLY A 65 5.60 -8.89 21.88
CA GLY A 65 5.96 -8.54 23.26
C GLY A 65 5.87 -7.05 23.60
N MET A 66 5.47 -6.20 22.64
CA MET A 66 5.27 -4.78 22.87
C MET A 66 3.81 -4.52 23.30
N VAL A 67 3.65 -3.74 24.38
CA VAL A 67 2.34 -3.28 24.83
C VAL A 67 2.21 -1.79 24.52
N VAL A 68 1.20 -1.41 23.73
CA VAL A 68 0.95 -0.01 23.40
C VAL A 68 -0.46 0.37 23.83
N LYS A 69 -0.56 1.38 24.71
CA LYS A 69 -1.85 1.98 25.05
C LYS A 69 -2.46 2.62 23.79
N PRO A 70 -3.67 2.21 23.37
CA PRO A 70 -4.34 2.85 22.25
C PRO A 70 -4.56 4.33 22.58
N ALA A 71 -4.28 5.21 21.61
CA ALA A 71 -4.60 6.62 21.76
C ALA A 71 -6.11 6.77 22.02
N VAL A 72 -6.45 7.64 22.97
CA VAL A 72 -7.84 8.03 23.24
C VAL A 72 -8.43 8.57 21.92
N PRO A 73 -9.64 8.14 21.51
CA PRO A 73 -10.29 8.73 20.37
C PRO A 73 -10.43 10.23 20.63
N ARG A 74 -9.66 11.06 19.92
CA ARG A 74 -9.89 12.49 19.93
C ARG A 74 -11.26 12.72 19.31
N SER A 75 -12.12 13.49 19.97
CA SER A 75 -13.27 14.06 19.29
C SER A 75 -12.75 14.71 18.01
N GLY A 76 -13.26 14.28 16.86
CA GLY A 76 -12.98 14.98 15.62
C GLY A 76 -13.34 16.47 15.80
N PRO A 77 -12.71 17.38 15.05
CA PRO A 77 -13.13 18.77 15.06
C PRO A 77 -14.65 18.82 14.86
N LYS A 78 -15.37 19.51 15.76
CA LYS A 78 -16.85 19.62 15.74
C LYS A 78 -17.35 20.36 14.49
N GLU A 79 -16.46 21.10 13.85
CA GLU A 79 -16.67 21.77 12.58
C GLU A 79 -16.10 20.88 11.49
N GLY A 80 -16.92 20.60 10.47
CA GLY A 80 -16.65 19.61 9.44
C GLY A 80 -15.24 19.69 8.88
N PHE A 81 -14.68 18.53 8.49
CA PHE A 81 -13.33 18.39 7.92
C PHE A 81 -13.04 19.47 6.87
N ALA A 82 -12.48 20.60 7.31
CA ALA A 82 -11.92 21.61 6.44
C ALA A 82 -10.79 20.93 5.69
N GLY A 83 -10.92 20.92 4.38
CA GLY A 83 -10.17 20.06 3.47
C GLY A 83 -8.67 20.09 3.73
N LYS A 84 -8.09 18.89 3.78
CA LYS A 84 -6.87 18.54 3.05
C LYS A 84 -5.89 19.71 2.92
N GLY A 85 -5.17 20.00 4.01
CA GLY A 85 -4.09 20.99 4.01
C GLY A 85 -3.19 20.81 2.78
N LYS A 86 -3.23 21.78 1.87
CA LYS A 86 -2.21 22.00 0.84
C LYS A 86 -0.98 22.52 1.58
N GLY A 87 0.12 21.77 1.64
CA GLY A 87 1.39 22.34 2.11
C GLY A 87 2.33 21.44 2.91
N GLY A 88 1.96 20.22 3.27
CA GLY A 88 2.92 19.23 3.77
C GLY A 88 3.16 18.19 2.69
N GLY A 89 4.35 18.14 2.09
CA GLY A 89 4.74 17.02 1.24
C GLY A 89 4.37 15.73 1.97
N LYS A 90 3.42 14.96 1.42
CA LYS A 90 2.95 13.75 2.09
C LYS A 90 4.12 12.79 2.13
N ARG A 91 4.79 12.69 3.28
CA ARG A 91 5.83 11.68 3.50
C ARG A 91 5.21 10.33 3.11
N PRO A 92 5.83 9.59 2.17
CA PRO A 92 5.24 8.34 1.72
C PRO A 92 5.19 7.38 2.90
N ALA A 93 3.97 7.05 3.34
CA ALA A 93 3.75 6.22 4.51
C ALA A 93 3.57 4.76 4.08
N PHE A 94 4.30 3.87 4.73
CA PHE A 94 4.20 2.44 4.45
C PHE A 94 2.82 1.88 4.83
N ARG A 95 2.23 1.07 3.93
CA ARG A 95 0.94 0.41 4.16
C ARG A 95 1.14 -0.87 4.95
N LEU A 96 0.59 -0.92 6.16
CA LEU A 96 0.69 -2.07 7.08
C LEU A 96 -0.13 -3.29 6.64
N GLU A 97 -1.13 -3.09 5.79
CA GLU A 97 -2.05 -4.14 5.35
C GLU A 97 -1.62 -4.71 3.99
N ASP A 98 -1.72 -6.03 3.85
CA ASP A 98 -1.57 -6.69 2.54
C ASP A 98 -2.68 -6.21 1.60
N ILE A 99 -2.32 -5.89 0.36
CA ILE A 99 -3.32 -5.57 -0.68
C ILE A 99 -4.14 -6.84 -0.94
N ARG A 100 -5.43 -6.77 -0.69
CA ARG A 100 -6.36 -7.87 -0.94
C ARG A 100 -7.30 -7.49 -2.08
N PRO A 101 -7.47 -8.35 -3.09
CA PRO A 101 -8.63 -8.20 -3.95
C PRO A 101 -9.88 -8.32 -3.07
N PRO A 102 -10.93 -7.54 -3.35
CA PRO A 102 -12.18 -7.69 -2.63
C PRO A 102 -12.73 -9.12 -2.87
N LEU A 103 -13.21 -9.78 -1.80
CA LEU A 103 -13.70 -11.17 -1.85
C LEU A 103 -14.92 -11.30 -2.75
N LEU A 104 -15.82 -10.32 -2.66
CA LEU A 104 -16.86 -10.12 -3.66
C LEU A 104 -16.36 -9.08 -4.66
N PRO A 105 -16.73 -9.20 -5.96
CA PRO A 105 -16.65 -8.04 -6.82
C PRO A 105 -17.35 -6.89 -6.09
N PRO A 106 -16.75 -5.68 -6.06
CA PRO A 106 -17.46 -4.55 -5.50
C PRO A 106 -18.82 -4.54 -6.19
N GLU A 107 -19.91 -4.40 -5.42
CA GLU A 107 -21.22 -4.20 -6.03
C GLU A 107 -21.00 -3.18 -7.13
N PRO A 108 -21.45 -3.47 -8.37
CA PRO A 108 -21.24 -2.55 -9.47
C PRO A 108 -21.75 -1.23 -8.93
N ARG A 109 -20.83 -0.28 -8.68
CA ARG A 109 -21.20 1.09 -8.27
C ARG A 109 -22.33 1.42 -9.21
N PRO A 110 -23.52 1.83 -8.73
CA PRO A 110 -24.66 2.02 -9.60
C PRO A 110 -24.08 2.75 -10.79
N LYS A 111 -23.96 2.04 -11.93
CA LYS A 111 -23.46 2.67 -13.16
C LYS A 111 -24.34 3.88 -13.16
N HIS A 112 -23.78 5.11 -13.14
CA HIS A 112 -24.60 6.28 -13.32
C HIS A 112 -25.46 5.89 -14.47
N THR A 113 -26.73 5.54 -14.19
CA THR A 113 -27.57 5.05 -15.25
C THR A 113 -27.55 6.30 -16.07
N LEU A 114 -26.97 6.19 -17.26
CA LEU A 114 -27.27 7.18 -18.27
C LEU A 114 -28.78 7.06 -18.25
N LYS A 115 -29.45 8.00 -17.55
CA LYS A 115 -30.89 8.09 -17.55
C LYS A 115 -31.16 7.98 -19.03
N SER A 116 -31.83 6.91 -19.43
CA SER A 116 -32.18 6.72 -20.82
C SER A 116 -32.86 8.01 -21.20
N PHE A 117 -32.15 8.89 -21.91
CA PHE A 117 -32.65 10.21 -22.21
C PHE A 117 -33.80 9.92 -23.15
N SER A 118 -35.02 10.20 -22.74
CA SER A 118 -36.11 10.21 -23.69
C SER A 118 -35.78 11.29 -24.72
N PRO A 119 -36.14 11.13 -26.00
CA PRO A 119 -36.03 12.21 -26.98
C PRO A 119 -36.65 13.53 -26.49
N ALA A 120 -37.65 13.47 -25.59
CA ALA A 120 -38.25 14.62 -24.94
C ALA A 120 -37.35 15.35 -23.92
N ASP A 121 -36.33 14.68 -23.36
CA ASP A 121 -35.40 15.23 -22.37
C ASP A 121 -34.20 15.97 -23.02
N LEU A 122 -34.02 15.83 -24.34
CA LEU A 122 -32.93 16.41 -25.13
C LEU A 122 -33.21 17.85 -25.56
N THR A 123 -33.59 18.70 -24.60
CA THR A 123 -33.72 20.14 -24.87
C THR A 123 -32.34 20.73 -25.24
N PRO A 124 -32.30 21.83 -26.02
CA PRO A 124 -31.03 22.52 -26.34
C PRO A 124 -30.22 22.92 -25.10
N ALA A 125 -30.90 23.25 -24.00
CA ALA A 125 -30.27 23.56 -22.72
C ALA A 125 -29.63 22.31 -22.07
N ALA A 126 -30.33 21.18 -22.08
CA ALA A 126 -29.80 19.90 -21.56
C ALA A 126 -28.58 19.43 -22.36
N LEU A 127 -28.60 19.55 -23.69
CA LEU A 127 -27.46 19.24 -24.55
C LEU A 127 -26.24 20.11 -24.24
N ARG A 128 -26.42 21.42 -24.04
CA ARG A 128 -25.34 22.33 -23.63
C ARG A 128 -24.77 21.98 -22.26
N ALA A 129 -25.61 21.60 -21.31
CA ALA A 129 -25.18 21.17 -19.98
C ALA A 129 -24.38 19.87 -20.02
N LEU A 130 -24.82 18.89 -20.81
CA LEU A 130 -24.09 17.64 -21.04
C LEU A 130 -22.74 17.88 -21.72
N HIS A 131 -22.71 18.75 -22.73
CA HIS A 131 -21.47 19.12 -23.42
C HIS A 131 -20.47 19.84 -22.49
N ARG A 132 -20.95 20.71 -21.59
CA ARG A 132 -20.09 21.35 -20.58
C ARG A 132 -19.54 20.30 -19.60
N LYS A 133 -20.40 19.43 -19.10
CA LYS A 133 -20.02 18.37 -18.16
C LYS A 133 -19.03 17.38 -18.78
N SER A 134 -19.21 16.98 -20.03
CA SER A 134 -18.27 16.11 -20.73
C SER A 134 -16.91 16.78 -20.92
N ARG A 135 -16.89 18.07 -21.30
CA ARG A 135 -15.66 18.86 -21.42
C ARG A 135 -14.90 18.97 -20.10
N ASP A 136 -15.60 19.23 -19.00
CA ASP A 136 -15.00 19.30 -17.66
C ASP A 136 -14.43 17.95 -17.21
N LEU A 137 -15.10 16.84 -17.53
CA LEU A 137 -14.62 15.48 -17.23
C LEU A 137 -13.39 15.12 -18.06
N ILE A 138 -13.38 15.48 -19.35
CA ILE A 138 -12.23 15.29 -20.24
C ILE A 138 -11.04 16.12 -19.74
N ALA A 139 -11.25 17.39 -19.39
CA ALA A 139 -10.22 18.26 -18.84
C ALA A 139 -9.64 17.74 -17.50
N LYS A 140 -10.46 17.07 -16.68
CA LYS A 140 -10.03 16.44 -15.41
C LYS A 140 -9.40 15.07 -15.59
N SER A 141 -9.64 14.40 -16.72
CA SER A 141 -9.07 13.08 -17.00
C SER A 141 -7.56 13.20 -17.25
N LYS A 142 -6.78 12.22 -16.77
CA LYS A 142 -5.36 12.17 -17.12
C LYS A 142 -5.23 11.93 -18.63
N PRO A 143 -4.34 12.64 -19.35
CA PRO A 143 -4.14 12.40 -20.77
C PRO A 143 -3.82 10.92 -21.00
N ALA A 144 -4.38 10.35 -22.07
CA ALA A 144 -4.08 8.98 -22.46
C ALA A 144 -2.55 8.79 -22.51
N PRO A 145 -2.02 7.65 -22.02
CA PRO A 145 -0.58 7.44 -22.02
C PRO A 145 -0.05 7.61 -23.45
N ILE A 146 0.91 8.52 -23.61
CA ILE A 146 1.61 8.77 -24.87
C ILE A 146 2.22 7.44 -25.34
N LYS A 147 2.18 7.17 -26.65
CA LYS A 147 2.67 5.94 -27.31
C LYS A 147 4.15 5.61 -27.06
N ASP A 148 4.89 6.41 -26.30
CA ASP A 148 6.32 6.24 -26.01
C ASP A 148 6.66 4.99 -25.17
N GLY A 149 5.66 4.27 -24.65
CA GLY A 149 5.87 3.05 -23.84
C GLY A 149 6.50 3.32 -22.46
N LYS A 150 6.61 4.59 -22.06
CA LYS A 150 7.15 5.03 -20.77
C LYS A 150 6.03 5.27 -19.75
N VAL A 151 6.29 4.95 -18.49
CA VAL A 151 5.37 5.06 -17.36
C VAL A 151 5.99 5.99 -16.32
N ASP A 152 5.15 6.78 -15.66
CA ASP A 152 5.53 7.63 -14.53
C ASP A 152 6.15 6.78 -13.39
N ALA A 153 7.36 7.14 -12.97
CA ALA A 153 8.10 6.44 -11.92
C ALA A 153 7.87 7.01 -10.51
N ALA A 154 7.24 8.17 -10.37
CA ALA A 154 7.10 8.86 -9.07
C ALA A 154 6.41 8.01 -8.01
N SER A 155 5.35 7.28 -8.41
CA SER A 155 4.63 6.35 -7.53
C SER A 155 5.54 5.22 -7.02
N LEU A 156 6.45 4.73 -7.87
CA LEU A 156 7.36 3.65 -7.52
C LEU A 156 8.46 4.15 -6.58
N ALA A 157 9.05 5.32 -6.87
CA ALA A 157 10.03 5.97 -6.02
C ALA A 157 9.47 6.24 -4.61
N HIS A 158 8.25 6.78 -4.52
CA HIS A 158 7.58 6.99 -3.22
C HIS A 158 7.38 5.69 -2.45
N ARG A 159 7.06 4.58 -3.11
CA ARG A 159 6.91 3.27 -2.46
C ARG A 159 8.24 2.75 -1.93
N LEU A 160 9.32 2.86 -2.70
CA LEU A 160 10.66 2.49 -2.23
C LEU A 160 11.11 3.35 -1.04
N GLN A 161 10.88 4.67 -1.09
CA GLN A 161 11.12 5.57 0.04
C GLN A 161 10.31 5.17 1.27
N ALA A 162 9.04 4.78 1.09
CA ALA A 162 8.20 4.31 2.20
C ALA A 162 8.75 3.04 2.85
N ILE A 163 9.26 2.10 2.04
CA ILE A 163 9.87 0.86 2.52
C ILE A 163 11.16 1.16 3.27
N LYS A 164 12.05 1.96 2.68
CA LYS A 164 13.30 2.37 3.32
C LYS A 164 13.02 3.01 4.67
N GLY A 165 12.13 4.00 4.72
CA GLY A 165 11.74 4.65 5.97
C GLY A 165 11.09 3.70 6.99
N ALA A 166 10.37 2.67 6.55
CA ALA A 166 9.81 1.66 7.44
C ALA A 166 10.87 0.70 8.01
N LEU A 167 11.90 0.37 7.23
CA LEU A 167 13.04 -0.43 7.69
C LEU A 167 13.96 0.38 8.60
N ASP A 168 14.15 1.67 8.32
CA ASP A 168 14.92 2.61 9.15
C ASP A 168 14.27 2.79 10.54
N ASP A 169 12.94 2.87 10.63
CA ASP A 169 12.18 2.99 11.89
C ASP A 169 11.24 1.79 12.16
N LEU A 170 11.83 0.60 12.33
CA LEU A 170 11.04 -0.63 12.53
C LEU A 170 10.21 -0.59 13.82
N SER A 171 10.78 -0.07 14.91
CA SER A 171 10.10 0.02 16.22
C SER A 171 8.95 1.03 16.22
N GLY A 172 9.07 2.15 15.51
CA GLY A 172 7.98 3.10 15.30
C GLY A 172 6.85 2.50 14.47
N GLN A 173 7.17 1.74 13.42
CA GLN A 173 6.15 1.02 12.65
C GLN A 173 5.47 -0.08 13.48
N ALA A 174 6.19 -0.81 14.33
CA ALA A 174 5.63 -1.81 15.25
C ALA A 174 4.64 -1.19 16.24
N ARG A 175 4.97 -0.04 16.83
CA ARG A 175 4.03 0.72 17.69
C ARG A 175 2.81 1.21 16.92
N ARG A 176 2.99 1.68 15.68
CA ARG A 176 1.89 2.09 14.79
C ARG A 176 0.96 0.91 14.47
N PHE A 177 1.54 -0.27 14.26
CA PHE A 177 0.82 -1.52 14.04
C PHE A 177 -0.03 -1.90 15.26
N LEU A 178 0.51 -1.85 16.47
CA LEU A 178 -0.25 -2.18 17.69
C LEU A 178 -1.40 -1.21 17.93
N ARG A 179 -1.20 0.09 17.68
CA ARG A 179 -2.30 1.08 17.72
C ARG A 179 -3.36 0.81 16.67
N TRP A 180 -2.97 0.32 15.50
CA TRP A 180 -3.93 -0.12 14.48
C TRP A 180 -4.69 -1.37 14.94
N LYS A 181 -4.00 -2.38 15.52
CA LYS A 181 -4.60 -3.62 16.05
C LYS A 181 -5.64 -3.29 17.13
N ALA A 182 -5.26 -2.51 18.13
CA ALA A 182 -6.16 -2.08 19.22
C ALA A 182 -7.37 -1.25 18.74
N ARG A 183 -7.20 -0.45 17.67
CA ARG A 183 -8.34 0.26 17.06
C ARG A 183 -9.30 -0.69 16.35
N ARG A 184 -8.79 -1.77 15.74
CA ARG A 184 -9.63 -2.77 15.06
C ARG A 184 -10.33 -3.69 16.04
N GLU A 185 -9.70 -4.07 17.15
CA GLU A 185 -10.35 -4.87 18.19
C GLU A 185 -11.58 -4.17 18.80
N ARG A 186 -11.60 -2.84 18.82
CA ARG A 186 -12.77 -2.04 19.23
C ARG A 186 -13.91 -2.04 18.22
N LEU A 187 -13.64 -2.32 16.94
CA LEU A 187 -14.69 -2.47 15.94
C LEU A 187 -15.31 -3.86 16.10
N SER A 188 -16.64 -3.96 16.05
CA SER A 188 -17.32 -5.25 16.15
C SER A 188 -16.78 -6.23 15.11
N LYS A 189 -16.56 -7.49 15.50
CA LYS A 189 -16.04 -8.54 14.60
C LYS A 189 -16.91 -8.68 13.34
N GLU A 190 -18.22 -8.46 13.48
CA GLU A 190 -19.21 -8.43 12.39
C GLU A 190 -18.92 -7.38 11.30
N ARG A 191 -18.31 -6.25 11.65
CA ARG A 191 -17.93 -5.20 10.68
C ARG A 191 -16.58 -5.45 10.02
N LEU A 192 -15.80 -6.41 10.51
CA LEU A 192 -14.47 -6.69 9.99
C LEU A 192 -14.52 -7.89 9.04
N ILE A 193 -14.47 -7.62 7.73
CA ILE A 193 -14.20 -8.65 6.71
C ILE A 193 -12.88 -9.37 7.00
N TYR A 194 -11.94 -8.68 7.63
CA TYR A 194 -10.65 -9.24 7.99
C TYR A 194 -10.16 -8.76 9.36
N THR A 195 -9.85 -9.69 10.24
CA THR A 195 -9.32 -9.41 11.58
C THR A 195 -7.83 -9.07 11.55
N ASN A 196 -7.07 -9.73 10.66
CA ASN A 196 -5.61 -9.62 10.60
C ASN A 196 -5.14 -8.77 9.41
N PRO A 197 -4.03 -8.02 9.54
CA PRO A 197 -3.42 -7.22 8.47
C PRO A 197 -2.65 -8.06 7.46
N ILE A 198 -2.08 -9.20 7.90
CA ILE A 198 -1.45 -10.21 7.05
C ILE A 198 -2.52 -11.18 6.54
N ARG A 199 -2.41 -11.60 5.28
CA ARG A 199 -3.27 -12.63 4.69
C ARG A 199 -3.11 -13.98 5.42
N PRO A 200 -4.20 -14.71 5.75
CA PRO A 200 -4.08 -16.08 6.23
C PRO A 200 -3.53 -17.00 5.13
N GLY A 201 -2.90 -18.11 5.54
CA GLY A 201 -2.26 -19.07 4.65
C GLY A 201 -0.84 -18.67 4.22
N PRO A 202 -0.30 -19.31 3.16
CA PRO A 202 1.04 -19.06 2.64
C PRO A 202 1.26 -17.60 2.24
N PRO A 203 2.52 -17.11 2.26
CA PRO A 203 2.82 -15.75 1.86
C PRO A 203 2.50 -15.52 0.37
N PRO A 204 2.06 -14.30 -0.02
CA PRO A 204 1.82 -13.98 -1.41
C PRO A 204 3.15 -13.96 -2.17
N TYR A 205 3.10 -14.15 -3.49
CA TYR A 205 4.28 -14.01 -4.37
C TYR A 205 5.40 -15.03 -4.14
N VAL A 206 5.17 -16.10 -3.37
CA VAL A 206 6.16 -17.18 -3.22
C VAL A 206 5.86 -18.30 -4.20
N HIS A 207 6.90 -18.71 -4.93
CA HIS A 207 6.84 -19.85 -5.85
C HIS A 207 7.55 -21.06 -5.24
N LYS A 208 7.22 -22.26 -5.75
CA LYS A 208 7.90 -23.50 -5.36
C LYS A 208 9.41 -23.42 -5.61
N LYS A 209 9.79 -22.94 -6.80
CA LYS A 209 11.16 -22.60 -7.16
C LYS A 209 11.33 -21.08 -7.10
N PRO A 210 12.14 -20.54 -6.16
CA PRO A 210 12.32 -19.10 -6.05
C PRO A 210 13.06 -18.57 -7.28
N TRP A 211 12.61 -17.44 -7.83
CA TRP A 211 13.29 -16.76 -8.94
C TRP A 211 14.21 -15.62 -8.48
N HIS A 212 14.07 -15.18 -7.23
CA HIS A 212 14.86 -14.11 -6.63
C HIS A 212 14.96 -14.32 -5.12
N GLU A 213 16.07 -13.87 -4.53
CA GLU A 213 16.35 -13.92 -3.08
C GLU A 213 15.24 -13.30 -2.20
N VAL A 214 14.43 -12.37 -2.74
CA VAL A 214 13.38 -11.70 -2.00
C VAL A 214 12.29 -12.67 -1.56
N GLU A 215 12.11 -13.78 -2.29
CA GLU A 215 11.14 -14.80 -1.91
C GLU A 215 11.58 -15.60 -0.69
N GLU A 216 12.88 -15.86 -0.55
CA GLU A 216 13.43 -16.54 0.62
C GLU A 216 13.29 -15.65 1.85
N VAL A 217 13.71 -14.38 1.74
CA VAL A 217 13.51 -13.36 2.78
C VAL A 217 12.03 -13.23 3.16
N LEU A 218 11.13 -13.28 2.19
CA LEU A 218 9.68 -13.26 2.44
C LEU A 218 9.19 -14.50 3.21
N ARG A 219 9.71 -15.69 2.91
CA ARG A 219 9.38 -16.91 3.68
C ARG A 219 9.85 -16.80 5.12
N ASP A 220 11.07 -16.34 5.35
CA ASP A 220 11.64 -16.17 6.68
C ASP A 220 10.85 -15.15 7.50
N CYS A 221 10.59 -13.97 6.92
CA CYS A 221 9.76 -12.94 7.55
C CYS A 221 8.34 -13.45 7.84
N HIS A 222 7.78 -14.25 6.94
CA HIS A 222 6.45 -14.84 7.13
C HIS A 222 6.42 -15.83 8.30
N TRP A 223 7.43 -16.70 8.38
CA TRP A 223 7.57 -17.64 9.48
C TRP A 223 7.71 -16.90 10.82
N LEU A 224 8.58 -15.89 10.90
CA LEU A 224 8.75 -15.03 12.09
C LEU A 224 7.42 -14.38 12.51
N ALA A 225 6.68 -13.81 11.55
CA ALA A 225 5.40 -13.18 11.83
C ALA A 225 4.33 -14.16 12.31
N TRP A 226 4.35 -15.40 11.85
CA TRP A 226 3.43 -16.44 12.31
C TRP A 226 3.77 -16.93 13.71
N GLU A 227 5.03 -17.19 13.98
CA GLU A 227 5.50 -17.60 15.30
C GLU A 227 5.25 -16.51 16.36
N ALA A 228 5.51 -15.24 16.01
CA ALA A 228 5.18 -14.11 16.87
C ALA A 228 3.69 -14.07 17.26
N ARG A 229 2.79 -14.44 16.33
CA ARG A 229 1.35 -14.45 16.57
C ARG A 229 0.87 -15.61 17.43
N LYS A 230 1.50 -16.78 17.33
CA LYS A 230 1.15 -17.94 18.18
C LYS A 230 1.40 -17.60 19.65
N LEU A 231 2.53 -16.95 19.93
CA LEU A 231 2.94 -16.58 21.28
C LEU A 231 2.04 -15.51 21.91
N ASP A 232 1.46 -14.60 21.13
CA ASP A 232 0.46 -13.64 21.62
C ASP A 232 -0.87 -14.30 22.06
N SER A 233 -1.10 -15.57 21.66
CA SER A 233 -2.35 -16.31 21.92
C SER A 233 -2.23 -17.41 22.98
N SER A 234 -1.03 -17.65 23.50
CA SER A 234 -0.75 -18.62 24.59
C SER A 234 -0.60 -17.87 25.91
#